data_AF-A0A7Y2TI03-F1
#
_entry.id   AF-A0A7Y2TI03-F1
#
_cell.length_a   1.000
_cell.length_b   1.000
_cell.length_c   1.000
_cell.angle_alpha   90.00
_cell.angle_beta   90.00
_cell.angle_gamma   90.00
#
_symmetry.space_group_name_H-M   'P 1'
#
loop_
_entity.id
_entity.type
_entity.pdbx_description
1 polymer ?
#
loop_
_entity_poly.entity_id
_entity_poly.type
_entity_poly.pdbx_seq_one_letter_code
_entity_poly.pdbx_strand_id
1 'polypeptide(L)' 'MKKLISTLKNIFSIEDLRTRLLNLLLLLVVYRIGTFIVIPGVDPLVLQEVYGNAKSGGLLGLIDIFSG' A
#
# COMPACT_ATOMS: atom_id res chain seq x y z
N MET A 1 -1.53 -6.99 -29.85
CA MET A 1 -0.84 -6.27 -28.75
C MET A 1 -1.16 -4.77 -28.70
N LYS A 2 -1.32 -4.06 -29.83
CA LYS A 2 -1.63 -2.60 -29.84
C LYS A 2 -2.98 -2.19 -29.21
N LYS A 3 -3.97 -3.10 -29.17
CA LYS A 3 -5.31 -2.83 -28.62
C LYS A 3 -5.34 -2.60 -27.10
N LEU A 4 -4.53 -3.33 -26.32
CA LEU A 4 -4.50 -3.16 -24.86
C LEU A 4 -3.92 -1.79 -24.46
N ILE A 5 -2.89 -1.35 -25.18
CA ILE A 5 -2.25 -0.05 -24.97
C ILE A 5 -3.18 1.09 -25.37
N SER A 6 -3.98 0.93 -26.45
CA SER A 6 -5.01 1.92 -26.80
C SER A 6 -6.15 1.98 -25.78
N THR A 7 -6.54 0.85 -25.19
CA THR A 7 -7.58 0.83 -24.13
C THR A 7 -7.09 1.51 -22.86
N LEU A 8 -5.85 1.23 -22.44
CA LEU A 8 -5.20 1.93 -21.33
C LEU A 8 -5.05 3.43 -21.61
N LYS A 9 -4.74 3.84 -22.84
CA LYS A 9 -4.67 5.25 -23.22
C LYS A 9 -6.05 5.92 -23.25
N ASN A 10 -7.08 5.22 -23.70
CA ASN A 10 -8.47 5.73 -23.72
C ASN A 10 -9.04 5.89 -22.32
N ILE A 11 -8.64 5.04 -21.35
CA ILE A 11 -9.01 5.18 -19.93
C ILE A 11 -8.55 6.54 -19.37
N PHE A 12 -7.35 7.00 -19.74
CA PHE A 12 -6.85 8.33 -19.35
C PHE A 12 -7.52 9.50 -20.07
N SER A 13 -8.24 9.24 -21.16
CA SER A 13 -8.96 10.26 -21.92
C SER A 13 -10.35 10.57 -21.34
N ILE A 14 -10.88 9.68 -20.49
CA ILE A 14 -12.16 9.87 -19.80
C ILE A 14 -11.88 10.58 -18.48
N GLU A 15 -12.37 11.82 -18.36
CA GLU A 15 -12.10 12.68 -17.21
C GLU A 15 -12.59 12.08 -15.87
N ASP A 16 -13.72 11.36 -15.89
CA ASP A 16 -14.24 10.66 -14.71
C ASP A 16 -13.31 9.51 -14.25
N LEU A 17 -12.76 8.73 -15.19
CA LEU A 17 -11.82 7.64 -14.84
C LEU A 17 -10.50 8.19 -14.32
N ARG A 18 -9.95 9.24 -14.94
CA ARG A 18 -8.72 9.89 -14.46
C ARG A 18 -8.90 10.42 -13.04
N THR A 19 -10.03 11.06 -12.77
CA THR A 19 -10.33 11.65 -11.45
C THR A 19 -10.48 10.57 -10.39
N ARG A 20 -11.21 9.47 -10.67
CA ARG A 20 -11.30 8.32 -9.76
C ARG A 20 -9.95 7.67 -9.49
N LEU A 21 -9.13 7.49 -10.54
CA LEU A 21 -7.80 6.91 -10.40
C LEU A 21 -6.88 7.80 -9.56
N LEU A 22 -6.90 9.12 -9.79
CA LEU A 22 -6.14 10.09 -8.98
C LEU A 22 -6.61 10.11 -7.52
N ASN A 23 -7.92 10.04 -7.26
CA ASN A 23 -8.44 9.97 -5.90
C ASN A 23 -8.01 8.70 -5.17
N LEU A 24 -8.02 7.56 -5.86
CA LEU A 24 -7.54 6.28 -5.33
C LEU A 24 -6.04 6.35 -5.01
N LEU A 25 -5.25 6.91 -5.93
CA LEU A 25 -3.81 7.05 -5.78
C LEU A 25 -3.46 8.01 -4.63
N LEU A 26 -4.18 9.14 -4.51
CA LEU A 26 -4.08 10.08 -3.40
C LEU A 26 -4.36 9.38 -2.07
N LEU A 27 -5.45 8.62 -1.98
CA LEU A 27 -5.84 7.90 -0.76
C LEU A 27 -4.81 6.83 -0.38
N LEU A 28 -4.22 6.14 -1.37
CA LEU A 28 -3.17 5.15 -1.16
C LEU A 28 -1.88 5.82 -0.64
N VAL A 29 -1.53 7.01 -1.14
CA VAL A 29 -0.40 7.80 -0.62
C VAL A 29 -0.64 8.23 0.82
N VAL A 30 -1.84 8.72 1.14
CA VAL A 30 -2.21 9.09 2.53
C VAL A 30 -2.15 7.88 3.45
N TYR A 31 -2.72 6.74 3.04
CA TYR A 31 -2.62 5.48 3.78
C TYR A 31 -1.16 5.10 4.02
N ARG A 32 -0.32 5.18 2.98
CA ARG A 32 1.09 4.82 3.09
C ARG A 32 1.86 5.74 4.03
N ILE A 33 1.54 7.03 4.07
CA ILE A 33 2.13 7.96 5.05
C ILE A 33 1.64 7.64 6.46
N GLY A 34 0.36 7.29 6.61
CA GLY A 34 -0.25 6.91 7.88
C GLY A 34 0.41 5.69 8.53
N THR A 35 0.89 4.73 7.74
CA THR A 35 1.53 3.52 8.28
C THR A 35 2.95 3.77 8.80
N PHE A 36 3.57 4.89 8.45
CA PHE A 36 4.83 5.34 9.07
C PHE A 36 4.62 6.11 10.38
N ILE A 37 3.38 6.46 10.73
CA ILE A 37 3.06 7.12 12.00
C ILE A 37 3.00 6.04 13.08
N VAL A 38 4.10 5.86 13.80
CA VAL A 38 4.18 4.91 14.92
C VAL A 38 3.29 5.37 16.07
N ILE A 39 2.62 4.42 16.72
CA ILE A 39 1.81 4.68 17.90
C ILE A 39 2.77 5.01 19.07
N PRO A 40 2.57 6.13 19.79
CA PRO A 40 3.42 6.48 20.91
C PRO A 40 3.34 5.38 21.99
N GLY A 41 4.48 4.81 22.36
CA GLY A 41 4.59 3.70 23.31
C GLY A 41 4.97 2.35 22.70
N VAL A 42 5.16 2.27 21.38
CA VAL A 42 5.68 1.09 20.68
C VAL A 42 7.13 1.34 20.29
N ASP A 43 8.06 0.47 20.71
CA ASP A 43 9.47 0.55 20.33
C ASP A 43 9.70 -0.13 18.96
N PRO A 44 9.97 0.64 17.88
CA PRO A 44 10.16 0.09 16.54
C PRO A 44 11.42 -0.79 16.42
N LEU A 45 12.42 -0.63 17.31
CA LEU A 45 13.65 -1.43 17.29
C LEU A 45 13.41 -2.85 17.79
N VAL A 46 12.64 -2.99 18.89
CA VAL A 46 12.26 -4.31 19.44
C VAL A 46 11.31 -5.03 18.48
N LEU A 47 10.41 -4.30 17.84
CA LEU A 47 9.55 -4.86 16.79
C LEU A 47 10.38 -5.33 15.59
N GLN A 48 11.36 -4.56 15.11
CA GLN A 48 12.23 -5.01 14.01
C GLN A 48 13.07 -6.25 14.37
N GLU A 49 13.50 -6.41 15.62
CA GLU A 49 14.17 -7.65 16.05
C GLU A 49 13.22 -8.85 16.09
N VAL A 50 11.94 -8.65 16.46
CA VAL A 50 10.92 -9.70 16.43
C VAL A 50 10.50 -10.04 15.00
N TYR A 51 10.27 -9.04 14.14
CA TYR A 51 9.93 -9.22 12.72
C TYR A 51 11.12 -9.74 11.88
N GLY A 52 12.36 -9.36 12.23
CA GLY A 52 13.58 -9.76 11.53
C GLY A 52 14.09 -11.16 11.92
N ASN A 53 13.88 -11.60 13.17
CA ASN A 53 14.23 -12.96 13.61
C ASN A 53 13.09 -13.97 13.43
N ALA A 54 11.83 -13.53 13.41
CA ALA A 54 10.71 -14.39 13.05
C ALA A 54 10.70 -14.59 11.53
N LYS A 55 11.53 -15.54 11.06
CA LYS A 55 11.41 -16.14 9.72
C LYS A 55 9.94 -16.44 9.42
N SER A 56 9.29 -15.58 8.65
CA SER A 56 8.40 -15.95 7.56
C SER A 56 7.46 -17.15 7.83
N GLY A 57 6.45 -17.02 8.69
CA GLY A 57 5.43 -18.09 8.74
C GLY A 57 4.39 -18.14 9.87
N GLY A 58 4.21 -17.09 10.67
CA GLY A 58 3.21 -17.09 11.76
C GLY A 58 2.06 -16.09 11.54
N LEU A 59 1.00 -16.20 12.35
CA LEU A 59 -0.14 -15.28 12.38
C LEU A 59 0.26 -13.80 12.41
N LEU A 60 1.39 -13.47 13.05
CA LEU A 60 1.95 -12.12 13.10
C LEU A 60 2.44 -11.60 11.74
N GLY A 61 2.97 -12.48 10.88
CA GLY A 61 3.34 -12.12 9.51
C GLY A 61 2.13 -11.95 8.60
N LEU A 62 1.03 -12.68 8.86
CA LEU A 62 -0.24 -12.42 8.19
C LEU A 62 -0.78 -11.06 8.61
N ILE A 63 -0.74 -10.75 9.91
CA ILE A 63 -1.18 -9.44 10.42
C ILE A 63 -0.37 -8.32 9.76
N ASP A 64 0.95 -8.43 9.63
CA ASP A 64 1.80 -7.44 8.96
C ASP A 64 1.42 -7.22 7.48
N ILE A 65 1.23 -8.30 6.71
CA ILE A 65 0.83 -8.25 5.29
C ILE A 65 -0.57 -7.64 5.10
N PHE A 66 -1.49 -7.90 6.04
CA PHE A 66 -2.86 -7.37 5.99
C PHE A 66 -2.99 -5.98 6.62
N SER A 67 -2.07 -5.56 7.50
CA SER A 67 -2.04 -4.21 8.07
C SER A 67 -1.33 -3.21 7.16
N GLY A 68 -0.42 -3.69 6.30
CA GLY A 68 0.12 -3.02 5.10
C GLY A 68 1.08 -1.86 5.33
#